data_AF-A0A9D7TKH8-F1
#
_entry.id   AF-A0A9D7TKH8-F1
#
_cell.length_a   1.000
_cell.length_b   1.000
_cell.length_c   1.000
_cell.angle_alpha   90.00
_cell.angle_beta   90.00
_cell.angle_gamma   90.00
#
_symmetry.space_group_name_H-M   'P 1'
#
loop_
_entity.id
_entity.type
_entity.pdbx_description
1 polymer ?
#
loop_
_entity_poly.entity_id
_entity_poly.type
_entity_poly.pdbx_seq_one_letter_code
_entity_poly.pdbx_strand_id
1 'polypeptide(L)'
;MLWHSFCVMPFMDIQKINRRHFVETDLYYRVSLGLSSRLLKFENGIFHLEVTLGRKWSKNYNVTAAEIAYSWKMSNPELEHAIGCKVFIIDLKTGENKIVLIKAGISPGYDAYKGILFRKNYLN
;
A
#
# COMPACT_ATOMS: atom_id res chain seq x y z
N MET A 1 5.20 32.36 28.47
CA MET A 1 4.09 32.06 27.55
C MET A 1 4.62 32.22 26.13
N LEU A 2 5.03 31.13 25.48
CA LEU A 2 5.32 31.11 24.04
C LEU A 2 4.75 29.81 23.50
N TRP A 3 3.71 29.96 22.69
CA TRP A 3 2.84 28.91 22.20
C TRP A 3 3.49 28.20 21.00
N HIS A 4 3.48 26.87 21.07
CA HIS A 4 3.36 25.91 19.97
C HIS A 4 4.04 26.26 18.64
N SER A 5 5.25 25.74 18.43
CA SER A 5 5.70 25.36 17.08
C SER A 5 4.75 24.28 16.54
N PHE A 6 3.71 24.70 15.83
CA PHE A 6 3.00 23.81 14.92
C PHE A 6 4.02 23.39 13.84
N CYS A 7 4.53 22.17 13.99
CA CYS A 7 5.32 21.50 12.98
C CYS A 7 4.41 21.33 11.76
N VAL A 8 4.56 22.20 10.77
CA VAL A 8 3.94 22.01 9.46
C VAL A 8 4.59 20.76 8.88
N MET A 9 3.95 19.61 9.06
CA MET A 9 4.40 18.40 8.35
C MET A 9 4.37 18.74 6.86
N PRO A 10 5.49 18.57 6.12
CA PRO A 10 5.51 18.85 4.71
C PRO A 10 4.39 18.05 4.03
N PHE A 11 3.58 18.73 3.22
CA PHE A 11 2.50 18.09 2.47
C PHE A 11 3.10 16.93 1.67
N MET A 12 2.68 15.71 2.01
CA MET A 12 3.26 14.51 1.43
C MET A 12 2.70 14.29 0.02
N ASP A 13 3.54 14.45 -1.00
CA ASP A 13 3.16 14.20 -2.39
C ASP A 13 3.10 12.69 -2.69
N ILE A 14 1.92 12.11 -2.49
CA ILE A 14 1.65 10.69 -2.74
C ILE A 14 1.91 10.30 -4.19
N GLN A 15 1.69 11.19 -5.16
CA GLN A 15 1.91 10.88 -6.57
C GLN A 15 3.40 10.75 -6.86
N LYS A 16 4.22 11.65 -6.31
CA LYS A 16 5.67 11.56 -6.39
C LYS A 16 6.21 10.30 -5.73
N ILE A 17 5.72 9.95 -4.54
CA ILE A 17 6.13 8.73 -3.82
C ILE A 17 5.75 7.47 -4.62
N ASN A 18 4.51 7.40 -5.13
CA ASN A 18 4.07 6.28 -5.97
C ASN A 18 4.94 6.10 -7.21
N ARG A 19 5.30 7.21 -7.89
CA ARG A 19 6.19 7.15 -9.07
C ARG A 19 7.57 6.63 -8.71
N ARG A 20 8.18 7.13 -7.62
CA ARG A 20 9.49 6.68 -7.15
C ARG A 20 9.46 5.19 -6.78
N HIS A 21 8.51 4.79 -5.93
CA HIS A 21 8.38 3.41 -5.48
C HIS A 21 8.14 2.43 -6.64
N PHE A 22 7.34 2.83 -7.64
CA PHE A 22 7.13 2.03 -8.84
C PHE A 22 8.44 1.74 -9.59
N VAL A 23 9.25 2.78 -9.83
CA VAL A 23 10.50 2.64 -10.59
C VAL A 23 11.54 1.84 -9.80
N GLU A 24 11.68 2.11 -8.51
CA GLU A 24 12.78 1.57 -7.70
C GLU A 24 12.48 0.19 -7.10
N THR A 25 11.20 -0.13 -6.82
CA THR A 25 10.82 -1.35 -6.08
C THR A 25 9.78 -2.18 -6.83
N ASP A 26 8.69 -1.57 -7.27
CA ASP A 26 7.49 -2.29 -7.70
C ASP A 26 7.55 -2.83 -9.14
N LEU A 27 8.52 -2.37 -9.95
CA LEU A 27 8.69 -2.83 -11.33
C LEU A 27 8.94 -4.34 -11.41
N TYR A 28 9.79 -4.87 -10.53
CA TYR A 28 10.07 -6.31 -10.48
C TYR A 28 8.83 -7.11 -10.07
N TYR A 29 8.12 -6.69 -9.02
CA TYR A 29 6.87 -7.33 -8.59
C TYR A 29 5.84 -7.36 -9.72
N ARG A 30 5.70 -6.27 -10.47
CA ARG A 30 4.73 -6.17 -11.56
C ARG A 30 5.07 -7.07 -12.73
N VAL A 31 6.30 -6.98 -13.25
CA VAL A 31 6.70 -7.71 -14.48
C VAL A 31 6.87 -9.20 -14.20
N SER A 32 7.59 -9.53 -13.13
CA SER A 32 7.96 -10.91 -12.82
C SER A 32 6.85 -11.67 -12.13
N LEU A 33 6.16 -11.03 -11.16
CA LEU A 33 5.25 -11.71 -10.24
C LEU A 33 3.77 -11.32 -10.43
N GLY A 34 3.49 -10.38 -11.32
CA GLY A 34 2.13 -9.92 -11.60
C GLY A 34 1.47 -9.23 -10.41
N LEU A 35 2.25 -8.61 -9.51
CA LEU A 35 1.76 -7.90 -8.34
C LEU A 35 2.03 -6.40 -8.52
N SER A 36 1.06 -5.55 -8.19
CA SER A 36 1.29 -4.11 -8.15
C SER A 36 0.68 -3.50 -6.91
N SER A 37 1.31 -2.45 -6.40
CA SER A 37 0.82 -1.73 -5.24
C SER A 37 0.88 -0.21 -5.45
N ARG A 38 0.04 0.52 -4.72
CA ARG A 38 0.09 1.99 -4.67
C ARG A 38 -0.35 2.51 -3.31
N LEU A 39 0.28 3.59 -2.88
CA LEU A 39 -0.11 4.39 -1.74
C LEU A 39 -1.36 5.21 -2.08
N LEU A 40 -2.39 5.09 -1.26
CA LEU A 40 -3.64 5.81 -1.35
C LEU A 40 -3.64 7.08 -0.50
N LYS A 41 -3.20 6.95 0.76
CA LYS A 41 -3.12 8.05 1.74
C LYS A 41 -2.23 7.68 2.92
N PHE A 42 -1.78 8.70 3.64
CA PHE A 42 -1.09 8.58 4.91
C PHE A 42 -1.63 9.61 5.90
N GLU A 43 -2.20 9.13 7.00
CA GLU A 43 -2.83 9.97 8.02
C GLU A 43 -2.71 9.30 9.38
N ASN A 44 -2.49 10.09 10.44
CA ASN A 44 -2.41 9.60 11.82
C ASN A 44 -1.43 8.43 12.02
N GLY A 45 -0.29 8.45 11.31
CA GLY A 45 0.71 7.37 11.36
C GLY A 45 0.29 6.07 10.67
N ILE A 46 -0.84 6.03 9.96
CA ILE A 46 -1.32 4.85 9.23
C ILE A 46 -1.37 5.15 7.74
N PHE A 47 -0.60 4.40 6.95
CA PHE A 47 -0.67 4.49 5.49
C PHE A 47 -1.58 3.42 4.90
N HIS A 48 -2.17 3.73 3.75
CA HIS A 48 -3.17 2.91 3.10
C HIS A 48 -2.65 2.48 1.73
N LEU A 49 -2.61 1.19 1.48
CA LEU A 49 -2.13 0.62 0.21
C LEU A 49 -3.26 -0.09 -0.53
N GLU A 50 -3.36 0.14 -1.82
CA GLU A 50 -4.10 -0.75 -2.72
C GLU A 50 -3.11 -1.71 -3.37
N VAL A 51 -3.44 -3.00 -3.38
CA VAL A 51 -2.60 -4.06 -3.94
C VAL A 51 -3.44 -4.88 -4.92
N THR A 52 -2.97 -4.97 -6.14
CA THR A 52 -3.60 -5.77 -7.20
C THR A 52 -2.78 -7.03 -7.45
N LEU A 53 -3.43 -8.19 -7.33
CA LEU A 53 -2.84 -9.50 -7.52
C LEU A 53 -3.22 -10.05 -8.89
N GLY A 54 -2.21 -10.29 -9.72
CA GLY A 54 -2.33 -10.99 -10.98
C GLY A 54 -2.19 -12.51 -10.83
N ARG A 55 -2.34 -13.21 -11.95
CA ARG A 55 -2.36 -14.68 -12.02
C ARG A 55 -1.08 -15.36 -11.52
N LYS A 56 0.07 -14.68 -11.61
CA LYS A 56 1.38 -15.23 -11.21
C LYS A 56 1.60 -15.23 -9.69
N TRP A 57 0.81 -14.45 -8.93
CA TRP A 57 0.97 -14.35 -7.49
C TRP A 57 0.18 -15.42 -6.75
N SER A 58 0.87 -16.31 -6.03
CA SER A 58 0.28 -17.47 -5.36
C SER A 58 0.19 -17.35 -3.84
N LYS A 59 0.81 -16.33 -3.22
CA LYS A 59 0.76 -16.16 -1.77
C LYS A 59 -0.65 -15.75 -1.31
N ASN A 60 -1.01 -16.17 -0.10
CA ASN A 60 -2.30 -15.80 0.50
C ASN A 60 -2.34 -14.31 0.92
N TYR A 61 -3.53 -13.79 1.19
CA TYR A 61 -3.74 -12.37 1.48
C TYR A 61 -3.03 -11.86 2.74
N ASN A 62 -2.89 -12.69 3.79
CA ASN A 62 -2.21 -12.27 5.01
C ASN A 62 -0.70 -12.09 4.77
N VAL A 63 -0.07 -13.09 4.13
CA VAL A 63 1.35 -13.05 3.79
C VAL A 63 1.63 -11.89 2.84
N THR A 64 0.78 -11.73 1.82
CA THR A 64 0.90 -10.64 0.84
C THR A 64 0.79 -9.27 1.52
N ALA A 65 -0.21 -9.07 2.37
CA ALA A 65 -0.39 -7.80 3.06
C ALA A 65 0.81 -7.45 3.94
N ALA A 66 1.36 -8.41 4.69
CA ALA A 66 2.54 -8.19 5.51
C ALA A 66 3.76 -7.84 4.63
N GLU A 67 4.05 -8.65 3.62
CA GLU A 67 5.21 -8.47 2.73
C GLU A 67 5.20 -7.11 2.05
N ILE A 68 4.06 -6.71 1.47
CA ILE A 68 3.94 -5.42 0.79
C ILE A 68 3.96 -4.27 1.79
N ALA A 69 3.29 -4.37 2.94
CA ALA A 69 3.31 -3.32 3.95
C ALA A 69 4.74 -3.05 4.46
N TYR A 70 5.52 -4.09 4.75
CA TYR A 70 6.91 -3.93 5.16
C TYR A 70 7.80 -3.42 4.02
N SER A 71 7.61 -3.90 2.78
CA SER A 71 8.33 -3.37 1.61
C SER A 71 8.17 -1.85 1.49
N TRP A 72 6.93 -1.36 1.53
CA TRP A 72 6.63 0.08 1.47
C TRP A 72 7.24 0.87 2.61
N LYS A 73 7.15 0.37 3.85
CA LYS A 73 7.72 1.03 5.02
C LYS A 73 9.24 1.16 4.93
N MET A 74 9.91 0.13 4.44
CA MET A 74 11.37 0.07 4.40
C MET A 74 11.98 0.85 3.23
N SER A 75 11.28 0.97 2.10
CA SER A 75 11.80 1.65 0.91
C SER A 75 11.36 3.11 0.75
N ASN A 76 10.47 3.62 1.61
CA ASN A 76 10.02 5.00 1.56
C ASN A 76 10.30 5.71 2.90
N PRO A 77 11.27 6.64 2.95
CA PRO A 77 11.60 7.39 4.17
C PRO A 77 10.41 8.13 4.77
N GLU A 78 9.47 8.58 3.94
CA GLU A 78 8.26 9.28 4.37
C GLU A 78 7.33 8.39 5.23
N LEU A 79 7.51 7.07 5.19
CA LEU A 79 6.72 6.08 5.93
C LEU A 79 7.47 5.50 7.14
N GLU A 80 8.70 5.96 7.42
CA GLU A 80 9.56 5.42 8.48
C GLU A 80 8.85 5.43 9.85
N HIS A 81 8.17 6.53 10.17
CA HIS A 81 7.45 6.71 11.44
C HIS A 81 6.02 6.13 11.46
N ALA A 82 5.58 5.47 10.40
CA ALA A 82 4.26 4.86 10.38
C ALA A 82 4.12 3.77 11.47
N ILE A 83 3.03 3.80 12.22
CA ILE A 83 2.71 2.80 13.25
C ILE A 83 2.05 1.56 12.65
N GLY A 84 1.37 1.72 11.52
CA GLY A 84 0.67 0.64 10.84
C GLY A 84 0.33 0.95 9.38
N CYS A 85 -0.24 -0.06 8.73
CA CYS A 85 -0.67 -0.02 7.35
C CYS A 85 -2.02 -0.71 7.18
N LYS A 86 -2.92 -0.13 6.39
CA LYS A 86 -4.12 -0.81 5.90
C LYS A 86 -3.92 -1.19 4.45
N VAL A 87 -4.10 -2.47 4.14
CA VAL A 87 -3.91 -3.03 2.80
C VAL A 87 -5.27 -3.45 2.23
N PHE A 88 -5.62 -2.89 1.08
CA PHE A 88 -6.81 -3.17 0.30
C PHE A 88 -6.41 -4.03 -0.90
N ILE A 89 -6.96 -5.24 -1.00
CA ILE A 89 -6.52 -6.23 -1.99
C ILE A 89 -7.57 -6.38 -3.09
N ILE A 90 -7.13 -6.28 -4.33
CA ILE A 90 -7.89 -6.65 -5.54
C ILE A 90 -7.24 -7.91 -6.11
N ASP A 91 -7.96 -9.02 -6.12
CA ASP A 91 -7.49 -10.28 -6.69
C ASP A 91 -8.14 -10.52 -8.06
N LEU A 92 -7.35 -10.35 -9.13
CA LEU A 92 -7.80 -10.51 -10.51
C LEU A 92 -8.05 -11.98 -10.89
N LYS A 93 -7.70 -12.93 -10.02
CA LYS A 93 -8.04 -14.35 -10.19
C LYS A 93 -9.47 -14.64 -9.75
N THR A 94 -10.05 -13.76 -8.95
CA THR A 94 -11.40 -13.92 -8.39
C THR A 94 -12.38 -13.00 -9.09
N GLY A 95 -13.57 -13.49 -9.44
CA GLY A 95 -14.62 -12.71 -10.07
C GLY A 95 -14.40 -12.45 -11.57
N GLU A 96 -15.51 -12.50 -12.31
CA GLU A 96 -15.52 -12.20 -13.74
C GLU A 96 -15.34 -10.69 -13.96
N ASN A 97 -14.67 -10.31 -15.05
CA ASN A 97 -14.60 -8.94 -15.58
C ASN A 97 -13.84 -7.87 -14.77
N LYS A 98 -13.20 -8.18 -13.63
CA LYS A 98 -12.38 -7.16 -12.92
C LYS A 98 -11.32 -6.50 -13.78
N ILE A 99 -10.69 -7.27 -14.67
CA ILE A 99 -9.71 -6.76 -15.65
C ILE A 99 -10.36 -5.75 -16.60
N VAL A 100 -11.61 -6.01 -17.02
CA VAL A 100 -12.35 -5.13 -17.92
C VAL A 100 -12.70 -3.82 -17.21
N LEU A 101 -13.18 -3.90 -15.96
CA LEU A 101 -13.49 -2.72 -15.14
C LEU A 101 -12.26 -1.82 -14.96
N ILE A 102 -11.11 -2.40 -14.58
CA ILE A 102 -9.87 -1.64 -14.41
C ILE A 102 -9.45 -0.96 -15.72
N LYS A 103 -9.56 -1.67 -16.86
CA LYS A 103 -9.26 -1.09 -18.18
C LYS A 103 -10.19 0.06 -18.56
N ALA A 104 -11.43 0.04 -18.09
CA ALA A 104 -12.40 1.11 -18.25
C ALA A 104 -12.20 2.27 -17.26
N GLY A 105 -11.18 2.22 -16.39
CA GLY A 105 -10.94 3.22 -15.34
C GLY A 105 -11.88 3.09 -14.14
N ILE A 106 -12.63 2.00 -14.05
CA ILE A 106 -13.56 1.71 -12.96
C ILE A 106 -12.82 0.89 -11.90
N SER A 107 -12.81 1.38 -10.65
CA SER A 107 -12.24 0.64 -9.53
C SER A 107 -13.12 -0.58 -9.21
N PRO A 108 -12.60 -1.81 -9.32
CA PRO A 108 -13.32 -2.97 -8.84
C PRO A 108 -13.35 -2.96 -7.31
N GLY A 109 -14.37 -3.56 -6.71
CA GLY A 109 -14.42 -3.74 -5.26
C GLY A 109 -13.23 -4.55 -4.74
N TYR A 110 -12.86 -4.31 -3.47
CA TYR A 110 -11.79 -5.04 -2.81
C TYR A 110 -12.23 -6.42 -2.33
N ASP A 111 -11.39 -7.42 -2.54
CA ASP A 111 -11.61 -8.81 -2.12
C ASP A 111 -11.20 -9.06 -0.67
N ALA A 112 -10.25 -8.27 -0.17
CA ALA A 112 -9.80 -8.38 1.21
C ALA A 112 -9.25 -7.06 1.75
N TYR A 113 -9.34 -6.94 3.07
CA TYR A 113 -8.83 -5.83 3.86
C TYR A 113 -7.97 -6.40 4.98
N LYS A 114 -6.74 -5.89 5.12
CA LYS A 114 -5.79 -6.34 6.14
C LYS A 114 -5.14 -5.16 6.85
N GLY A 115 -5.08 -5.23 8.18
CA GLY A 115 -4.33 -4.28 9.00
C GLY A 115 -3.00 -4.89 9.41
N ILE A 116 -1.91 -4.15 9.24
CA ILE A 116 -0.56 -4.52 9.65
C ILE A 116 -0.07 -3.50 10.67
N LEU A 117 0.39 -3.97 11.83
CA LEU A 117 1.09 -3.14 12.81
C LEU A 117 2.57 -3.45 12.75
N PHE A 118 3.40 -2.42 12.73
CA PHE A 118 4.85 -2.57 12.57
C PHE A 118 5.60 -2.78 13.89
N ARG A 119 4.94 -2.56 15.03
CA ARG A 119 5.45 -2.95 16.35
C ARG A 119 4.34 -3.62 17.14
N LYS A 120 4.69 -4.71 17.83
CA LYS A 120 3.75 -5.50 18.64
C LYS A 120 3.25 -4.75 19.89
N ASN A 121 3.97 -3.72 20.35
CA ASN A 121 3.73 -3.08 21.66
C ASN A 121 2.87 -1.80 21.59
N TYR A 122 2.20 -1.50 20.47
CA TYR A 122 1.35 -0.30 20.36
C TYR A 122 -0.09 -0.51 20.87
N LEU A 123 -0.51 -1.76 21.05
CA LEU A 123 -1.80 -2.11 21.62
C LEU A 123 -1.54 -2.55 23.06
N ASN A 124 -1.66 -1.60 23.99
CA ASN A 124 -1.76 -1.90 25.42
C ASN A 124 -3.16 -2.39 25.73
#